data_AF-A0A924UKK6-F1
#
_entry.id   AF-A0A924UKK6-F1
#
_cell.length_a   1.000
_cell.length_b   1.000
_cell.length_c   1.000
_cell.angle_alpha   90.00
_cell.angle_beta   90.00
_cell.angle_gamma   90.00
#
_symmetry.space_group_name_H-M   'P 1'
#
loop_
_entity.id
_entity.type
_entity.pdbx_description
1 polymer ?
#
loop_
_entity_poly.entity_id
_entity_poly.type
_entity_poly.pdbx_seq_one_letter_code
_entity_poly.pdbx_strand_id
1 'polypeptide(L)'
;MIAKLKTHINAKNKPLIIAFLLFVVAFIAINFGAEKGPLSKDKIYADTMIPKGLVLLPIELANADTVSGLIDQFGVIDLYAGQGSAGGSKKIAAKVKILRAPLNPQQYAVLVPENLSKEIMHSVGPFYAVVQNRQVQYEEKVNVPVKAVSIEYYKGGM
;
A
#
# COMPACT_ATOMS: atom_id res chain seq x y z
N MET A 1 31.76 38.91 -43.87
CA MET A 1 32.64 39.86 -43.15
C MET A 1 32.88 39.28 -41.76
N ILE A 2 34.02 38.60 -41.55
CA ILE A 2 34.33 37.87 -40.30
C ILE A 2 35.18 38.79 -39.42
N ALA A 3 34.62 39.25 -38.30
CA ALA A 3 35.31 40.12 -37.37
C ALA A 3 36.47 39.37 -36.69
N LYS A 4 37.70 39.83 -36.94
CA LYS A 4 38.90 39.36 -36.22
C LYS A 4 38.83 39.86 -34.77
N LEU A 5 38.48 38.98 -33.84
CA LEU A 5 38.58 39.23 -32.42
C LEU A 5 40.06 39.17 -32.00
N LYS A 6 40.76 40.32 -32.02
CA LYS A 6 42.11 40.44 -31.45
C LYS A 6 41.99 40.48 -29.92
N THR A 7 42.25 39.37 -29.26
CA THR A 7 42.33 39.30 -27.80
C THR A 7 43.65 39.93 -27.33
N HIS A 8 43.57 41.08 -26.66
CA HIS A 8 44.71 41.68 -25.96
C HIS A 8 44.98 40.91 -24.66
N ILE A 9 45.65 39.77 -24.77
CA ILE A 9 46.10 39.00 -23.61
C ILE A 9 47.30 39.72 -22.99
N ASN A 10 47.05 40.48 -21.93
CA ASN A 10 48.08 41.18 -21.18
C ASN A 10 49.01 40.14 -20.52
N ALA A 11 50.34 40.27 -20.69
CA ALA A 11 51.30 39.25 -20.28
C ALA A 11 51.23 38.91 -18.78
N LYS A 12 50.79 39.86 -17.95
CA LYS A 12 50.58 39.71 -16.51
C LYS A 12 49.41 38.77 -16.15
N ASN A 13 48.42 38.60 -17.03
CA ASN A 13 47.21 37.82 -16.75
C ASN A 13 47.28 36.39 -17.29
N LYS A 14 48.34 36.07 -18.05
CA LYS A 14 48.63 34.71 -18.54
C LYS A 14 48.62 33.64 -17.43
N PRO A 15 49.28 33.82 -16.27
CA PRO A 15 49.25 32.80 -15.22
C PRO A 15 47.84 32.56 -14.67
N LEU A 16 47.00 33.62 -14.60
CA LEU A 16 45.63 33.53 -14.10
C LEU A 16 44.73 32.75 -15.06
N ILE A 17 44.89 32.96 -16.37
CA ILE A 17 44.16 32.22 -17.41
C ILE A 17 44.54 30.74 -17.41
N ILE A 18 45.83 30.43 -17.24
CA ILE A 18 46.33 29.04 -17.17
C ILE A 18 45.77 28.36 -15.92
N ALA A 19 45.79 29.02 -14.76
CA ALA A 19 45.22 28.49 -13.53
C ALA A 19 43.72 28.23 -13.64
N PHE A 20 42.97 29.14 -14.29
CA PHE A 20 41.54 28.96 -14.54
C PHE A 20 41.25 27.78 -15.46
N LEU A 21 42.02 27.62 -16.55
CA LEU A 21 41.89 26.48 -17.45
C LEU A 21 42.17 25.15 -16.73
N LEU A 22 43.24 25.09 -15.93
CA LEU A 22 43.55 23.91 -15.12
C LEU A 22 42.44 23.59 -14.11
N PHE A 23 41.86 24.61 -13.49
CA PHE A 23 40.73 24.43 -12.58
C PHE A 23 39.49 23.87 -13.30
N VAL A 24 39.15 24.39 -14.48
CA VAL A 24 38.03 23.89 -15.28
C VAL A 24 38.25 22.44 -15.72
N VAL A 25 39.46 22.09 -16.15
CA VAL A 25 39.79 20.71 -16.55
C VAL A 25 39.74 19.76 -15.35
N ALA A 26 40.29 20.17 -14.19
CA ALA A 26 40.21 19.38 -12.97
C ALA A 26 38.76 19.21 -12.49
N PHE A 27 37.94 20.27 -12.56
CA PHE A 27 36.54 20.22 -12.21
C PHE A 27 35.76 19.25 -13.12
N ILE A 28 35.99 19.29 -14.43
CA ILE A 28 35.38 18.35 -15.37
C ILE A 28 35.86 16.93 -15.05
N ALA A 29 37.16 16.69 -14.85
CA ALA A 29 37.69 15.36 -14.56
C ALA A 29 37.08 14.74 -13.28
N ILE A 30 36.86 15.54 -12.24
CA ILE A 30 36.24 15.08 -10.99
C ILE A 30 34.75 14.77 -11.18
N ASN A 31 34.03 15.57 -11.98
CA ASN A 31 32.59 15.42 -12.16
C ASN A 31 32.18 14.44 -13.28
N PHE A 32 33.07 14.15 -14.24
CA PHE A 32 32.79 13.24 -15.35
C PHE A 32 33.16 11.77 -15.07
N GLY A 33 33.82 11.49 -13.94
CA GLY A 33 34.26 10.13 -13.55
C GLY A 33 33.21 9.28 -12.82
N ALA A 34 32.00 9.79 -12.57
CA ALA A 34 30.91 8.98 -12.05
C ALA A 34 30.25 8.22 -13.22
N GLU A 35 30.92 7.18 -13.72
CA GLU A 35 30.22 6.13 -14.44
C GLU A 35 29.13 5.62 -13.51
N LYS A 36 27.89 6.01 -13.81
CA LYS A 36 26.71 5.35 -13.29
C LYS A 36 26.77 3.94 -13.87
N GLY A 37 27.38 3.03 -13.13
CA GLY A 37 27.29 1.59 -13.40
C GLY A 37 25.82 1.27 -13.69
N PRO A 38 25.54 0.30 -14.57
CA PRO A 38 24.18 0.01 -14.97
C PRO A 38 23.36 -0.21 -13.71
N LEU A 39 22.47 0.73 -13.42
CA LEU A 39 21.39 0.54 -12.48
C LEU A 39 20.55 -0.57 -13.11
N SER A 40 20.94 -1.83 -12.90
CA SER A 40 20.00 -2.94 -12.95
C SER A 40 19.02 -2.64 -11.83
N LYS A 41 18.02 -1.85 -12.20
CA LYS A 41 16.79 -1.72 -11.47
C LYS A 41 16.21 -3.12 -11.56
N ASP A 42 16.65 -4.01 -10.68
CA ASP A 42 16.05 -5.32 -10.51
C ASP A 42 14.57 -5.02 -10.36
N LYS A 43 13.81 -5.35 -11.41
CA LYS A 43 12.37 -5.14 -11.40
C LYS A 43 11.89 -6.08 -10.31
N ILE A 44 11.67 -5.53 -9.13
CA ILE A 44 10.96 -6.21 -8.07
C ILE A 44 9.55 -6.40 -8.62
N TYR A 45 9.29 -7.60 -9.15
CA TYR A 45 7.96 -7.98 -9.59
C TYR A 45 7.07 -8.07 -8.36
N ALA A 46 5.90 -7.42 -8.35
CA ALA A 46 5.00 -7.44 -7.21
C ALA A 46 4.62 -8.87 -6.78
N ASP A 47 4.63 -9.79 -7.75
CA ASP A 47 4.32 -11.21 -7.55
C ASP A 47 5.38 -11.94 -6.71
N THR A 48 6.62 -11.44 -6.63
CA THR A 48 7.66 -12.05 -5.77
C THR A 48 7.51 -11.68 -4.30
N MET A 49 6.69 -10.67 -3.98
CA MET A 49 6.43 -10.23 -2.61
C MET A 49 5.24 -10.95 -1.96
N ILE A 50 4.47 -11.73 -2.72
CA ILE A 50 3.37 -12.52 -2.20
C ILE A 50 3.93 -13.82 -1.59
N PRO A 51 3.66 -14.13 -0.31
CA PRO A 51 4.13 -15.37 0.30
C PRO A 51 3.56 -16.61 -0.38
N LYS A 52 4.34 -17.69 -0.40
CA LYS A 52 3.89 -18.98 -0.97
C LYS A 52 2.59 -19.46 -0.31
N GLY A 53 1.65 -19.95 -1.12
CA GLY A 53 0.36 -20.48 -0.67
C GLY A 53 -0.69 -19.40 -0.34
N LEU A 54 -0.34 -18.12 -0.49
CA LEU A 54 -1.28 -17.00 -0.41
C LEU A 54 -1.48 -16.39 -1.79
N VAL A 55 -2.66 -15.81 -1.99
CA VAL A 55 -3.00 -15.04 -3.17
C VAL A 55 -3.58 -13.70 -2.76
N LEU A 56 -3.29 -12.69 -3.57
CA LEU A 56 -3.85 -11.36 -3.40
C LEU A 56 -5.08 -11.24 -4.28
N LEU A 57 -6.26 -11.19 -3.65
CA LEU A 57 -7.54 -11.22 -4.35
C LEU A 57 -8.18 -9.83 -4.35
N PRO A 58 -8.38 -9.20 -5.51
CA PRO A 58 -9.13 -7.95 -5.62
C PRO A 58 -10.58 -8.16 -5.17
N ILE A 59 -11.11 -7.25 -4.36
CA ILE A 59 -12.50 -7.31 -3.88
C ILE A 59 -13.15 -5.93 -3.90
N GLU A 60 -14.46 -5.92 -4.13
CA GLU A 60 -15.30 -4.74 -3.99
C GLU A 60 -16.02 -4.76 -2.65
N LEU A 61 -15.89 -3.66 -1.91
CA LEU A 61 -16.50 -3.51 -0.59
C LEU A 61 -17.70 -2.57 -0.67
N ALA A 62 -18.85 -3.03 -0.18
CA ALA A 62 -20.05 -2.23 -0.01
C ALA A 62 -19.84 -1.08 0.99
N ASN A 63 -18.95 -1.27 1.96
CA ASN A 63 -18.59 -0.28 2.98
C ASN A 63 -17.16 0.26 2.82
N ALA A 64 -16.70 0.40 1.57
CA ALA A 64 -15.36 0.89 1.23
C ALA A 64 -15.01 2.23 1.90
N ASP A 65 -15.93 3.20 1.90
CA ASP A 65 -15.69 4.53 2.48
C ASP A 65 -15.47 4.46 3.99
N THR A 66 -16.29 3.69 4.70
CA THR A 66 -16.15 3.47 6.15
C THR A 66 -14.83 2.79 6.48
N VAL A 67 -14.45 1.76 5.70
CA VAL A 67 -13.19 1.05 5.89
C VAL A 67 -12.00 1.98 5.65
N SER A 68 -12.07 2.83 4.60
CA SER A 68 -11.00 3.76 4.24
C SER A 68 -10.67 4.80 5.32
N GLY A 69 -11.64 5.13 6.18
CA GLY A 69 -11.41 6.03 7.32
C GLY A 69 -10.78 5.34 8.53
N LEU A 70 -10.78 4.01 8.58
CA LEU A 70 -10.29 3.21 9.70
C LEU A 70 -8.93 2.55 9.44
N ILE A 71 -8.62 2.27 8.16
CA ILE A 71 -7.36 1.67 7.75
C ILE A 71 -6.58 2.64 6.87
N ASP A 72 -5.26 2.62 7.02
CA ASP A 72 -4.36 3.40 6.18
C ASP A 72 -4.08 2.62 4.87
N GLN A 73 -2.84 2.17 4.64
CA GLN A 73 -2.52 1.35 3.46
C GLN A 73 -2.94 -0.13 3.62
N PHE A 74 -2.93 -0.65 4.85
CA PHE A 74 -3.29 -2.03 5.16
C PHE A 74 -3.99 -2.16 6.50
N GLY A 75 -4.77 -3.24 6.65
CA GLY A 75 -5.50 -3.55 7.87
C GLY A 75 -5.77 -5.04 8.02
N VAL A 76 -6.41 -5.41 9.14
CA VAL A 76 -6.91 -6.77 9.38
C VAL A 76 -8.43 -6.65 9.46
N ILE A 77 -9.13 -7.50 8.70
CA ILE A 77 -10.60 -7.48 8.64
C ILE A 77 -11.17 -8.88 8.76
N ASP A 78 -12.44 -8.93 9.16
CA ASP A 78 -13.31 -10.05 8.85
C ASP A 78 -14.10 -9.71 7.58
N LEU A 79 -14.17 -10.67 6.65
CA LEU A 79 -14.83 -10.54 5.36
C LEU A 79 -16.15 -11.30 5.37
N TYR A 80 -17.22 -10.61 4.97
CA TYR A 80 -18.56 -11.15 4.88
C TYR A 80 -19.09 -11.06 3.44
N ALA A 81 -19.78 -12.10 3.00
CA ALA A 81 -20.62 -12.07 1.81
C ALA A 81 -21.79 -11.12 2.04
N GLY A 82 -22.20 -10.41 0.98
CA GLY A 82 -23.48 -9.72 0.96
C GLY A 82 -24.65 -10.66 1.26
N GLN A 83 -25.78 -10.08 1.65
CA GLN A 83 -26.97 -10.84 2.03
C GLN A 83 -27.47 -11.63 0.82
N GLY A 84 -27.29 -12.95 0.83
CA GLY A 84 -27.93 -13.83 -0.14
C GLY A 84 -29.45 -13.83 0.07
N SER A 85 -30.20 -14.37 -0.88
CA SER A 85 -31.67 -14.41 -0.92
C SER A 85 -32.35 -14.98 0.35
N ALA A 86 -31.59 -15.60 1.26
CA ALA A 86 -32.03 -16.19 2.52
C ALA A 86 -31.76 -15.32 3.78
N GLY A 87 -31.36 -14.05 3.63
CA GLY A 87 -31.53 -13.05 4.70
C GLY A 87 -30.42 -12.93 5.76
N GLY A 88 -29.22 -13.47 5.54
CA GLY A 88 -28.08 -13.29 6.45
C GLY A 88 -26.76 -12.98 5.73
N SER A 89 -25.88 -12.20 6.37
CA SER A 89 -24.50 -12.03 5.91
C SER A 89 -23.67 -13.24 6.34
N LYS A 90 -23.05 -13.94 5.39
CA LYS A 90 -22.19 -15.10 5.67
C LYS A 90 -20.76 -14.61 5.89
N LYS A 91 -20.14 -14.92 7.03
CA LYS A 91 -18.69 -14.70 7.19
C LYS A 91 -17.95 -15.67 6.27
N ILE A 92 -17.15 -15.13 5.35
CA ILE A 92 -16.34 -15.92 4.41
C ILE A 92 -14.94 -16.13 4.96
N ALA A 93 -14.35 -15.07 5.51
CA ALA A 93 -13.00 -15.12 6.06
C ALA A 93 -12.89 -14.30 7.34
N ALA A 94 -12.05 -14.75 8.25
CA ALA A 94 -11.76 -14.07 9.51
C ALA A 94 -10.29 -13.64 9.55
N LYS A 95 -10.04 -12.45 10.10
CA LYS A 95 -8.69 -11.89 10.32
C LYS A 95 -7.77 -11.93 9.09
N VAL A 96 -8.32 -11.65 7.92
CA VAL A 96 -7.54 -11.56 6.68
C VAL A 96 -6.93 -10.17 6.54
N LYS A 97 -5.73 -10.11 5.97
CA LYS A 97 -5.09 -8.82 5.68
C LYS A 97 -5.75 -8.21 4.47
N ILE A 98 -6.15 -6.95 4.59
CA ILE A 98 -6.64 -6.12 3.49
C ILE A 98 -5.59 -5.07 3.15
N LEU A 99 -5.46 -4.79 1.86
CA LEU A 99 -4.54 -3.83 1.28
C LEU A 99 -5.34 -2.87 0.40
N ARG A 100 -5.08 -1.58 0.55
CA ARG A 100 -5.59 -0.53 -0.32
C ARG A 100 -4.66 -0.35 -1.51
N ALA A 101 -5.21 -0.23 -2.72
CA ALA A 101 -4.39 0.03 -3.89
C ALA A 101 -3.78 1.46 -3.82
N PRO A 102 -2.45 1.63 -4.03
CA PRO A 102 -1.81 2.95 -3.91
C PRO A 102 -2.30 3.98 -4.93
N LEU A 103 -2.64 3.54 -6.13
CA LEU A 103 -3.06 4.40 -7.24
C LEU A 103 -4.58 4.58 -7.31
N ASN A 104 -5.34 3.67 -6.68
CA ASN A 104 -6.79 3.75 -6.65
C ASN A 104 -7.30 3.51 -5.22
N PRO A 105 -7.59 4.58 -4.47
CA PRO A 105 -7.99 4.47 -3.07
C PRO A 105 -9.37 3.80 -2.85
N GLN A 106 -10.15 3.53 -3.91
CA GLN A 106 -11.41 2.79 -3.84
C GLN A 106 -11.26 1.29 -4.11
N GLN A 107 -10.06 0.84 -4.52
CA GLN A 107 -9.78 -0.56 -4.79
C GLN A 107 -9.06 -1.20 -3.62
N TYR A 108 -9.54 -2.39 -3.27
CA TYR A 108 -8.99 -3.19 -2.19
C TYR A 108 -8.64 -4.58 -2.68
N ALA A 109 -7.66 -5.17 -2.02
CA ALA A 109 -7.35 -6.59 -2.18
C ALA A 109 -7.16 -7.24 -0.82
N VAL A 110 -7.58 -8.49 -0.71
CA VAL A 110 -7.39 -9.31 0.48
C VAL A 110 -6.35 -10.38 0.23
N LEU A 111 -5.45 -10.55 1.18
CA LEU A 111 -4.47 -11.62 1.17
C LEU A 111 -5.08 -12.84 1.85
N VAL A 112 -5.31 -13.90 1.07
CA VAL A 112 -5.99 -15.11 1.52
C VAL A 112 -5.25 -16.36 1.04
N PRO A 113 -5.39 -17.49 1.76
CA PRO A 113 -5.00 -18.81 1.25
C PRO A 113 -5.67 -19.14 -0.09
N GLU A 114 -4.96 -19.86 -0.96
CA GLU A 114 -5.45 -20.22 -2.30
C GLU A 114 -6.74 -21.06 -2.30
N ASN A 115 -6.95 -21.88 -1.28
CA ASN A 115 -8.21 -22.63 -1.14
C ASN A 115 -9.41 -21.70 -0.84
N LEU A 116 -9.20 -20.64 -0.06
CA LEU A 116 -10.25 -19.66 0.26
C LEU A 116 -10.55 -18.71 -0.90
N SER A 117 -9.58 -18.47 -1.80
CA SER A 117 -9.82 -17.61 -2.96
C SER A 117 -10.92 -18.16 -3.86
N LYS A 118 -10.97 -19.48 -4.05
CA LYS A 118 -12.03 -20.15 -4.80
C LYS A 118 -13.40 -19.95 -4.16
N GLU A 119 -13.50 -20.03 -2.83
CA GLU A 119 -14.77 -19.80 -2.12
C GLU A 119 -15.25 -18.35 -2.23
N ILE A 120 -14.33 -17.39 -2.14
CA ILE A 120 -14.65 -15.96 -2.29
C ILE A 120 -15.12 -15.68 -3.72
N MET A 121 -14.48 -16.25 -4.74
CA MET A 121 -14.88 -16.07 -6.15
C MET A 121 -16.24 -16.69 -6.49
N HIS A 122 -16.68 -17.72 -5.79
CA HIS A 122 -18.03 -18.27 -5.94
C HIS A 122 -19.10 -17.45 -5.18
N SER A 123 -18.69 -16.57 -4.26
CA SER A 123 -19.61 -15.74 -3.50
C SER A 123 -19.96 -14.48 -4.30
N VAL A 124 -21.25 -14.17 -4.40
CA VAL A 124 -21.73 -12.98 -5.14
C VAL A 124 -21.52 -11.73 -4.28
N GLY A 125 -20.80 -10.75 -4.82
CA GLY A 125 -20.55 -9.44 -4.19
C GLY A 125 -21.74 -8.47 -4.32
N PRO A 126 -21.67 -7.29 -3.67
CA PRO A 126 -20.51 -6.72 -2.99
C PRO A 126 -20.26 -7.30 -1.58
N PHE A 127 -19.00 -7.27 -1.12
CA PHE A 127 -18.60 -7.80 0.19
C PHE A 127 -18.67 -6.74 1.28
N TYR A 128 -18.76 -7.16 2.55
CA TYR A 128 -18.66 -6.28 3.71
C TYR A 128 -17.40 -6.62 4.51
N ALA A 129 -16.67 -5.59 4.92
CA ALA A 129 -15.48 -5.73 5.75
C ALA A 129 -15.70 -5.16 7.15
N VAL A 130 -15.31 -5.91 8.18
CA VAL A 130 -15.33 -5.46 9.57
C VAL A 130 -13.90 -5.36 10.07
N VAL A 131 -13.44 -4.16 10.39
CA VAL A 131 -12.07 -3.91 10.87
C VAL A 131 -11.84 -4.57 12.22
N GLN A 132 -10.75 -5.33 12.31
CA GLN A 132 -10.33 -6.05 13.51
C GLN A 132 -9.12 -5.37 14.14
N ASN A 133 -9.00 -5.50 15.47
CA ASN A 133 -7.81 -5.07 16.17
C ASN A 133 -6.60 -5.95 15.78
N ARG A 134 -5.51 -5.31 15.34
CA ARG A 134 -4.28 -5.98 14.89
C ARG A 134 -3.57 -6.77 16.00
N GLN A 135 -3.75 -6.37 17.26
CA GLN A 135 -2.98 -6.90 18.40
C GLN A 135 -3.62 -8.11 19.08
N VAL A 136 -4.86 -8.44 18.74
CA VAL A 136 -5.55 -9.57 19.36
C VAL A 136 -5.17 -10.85 18.61
N GLN A 137 -4.20 -11.60 19.12
CA GLN A 137 -4.11 -13.03 18.84
C GLN A 137 -5.36 -13.67 19.45
N TYR A 138 -6.21 -14.31 18.64
CA TYR A 138 -7.40 -14.95 19.21
C TYR A 138 -6.95 -16.28 19.81
N GLU A 139 -6.99 -16.37 21.13
CA GLU A 139 -7.17 -17.67 21.77
C GLU A 139 -8.57 -18.17 21.40
N GLU A 140 -8.64 -19.41 20.95
CA GLU A 140 -9.86 -20.05 20.48
C GLU A 140 -10.94 -20.04 21.58
N LYS A 141 -12.11 -19.47 21.26
CA LYS A 141 -13.37 -19.44 22.05
C LYS A 141 -13.29 -18.79 23.44
N VAL A 142 -13.47 -17.46 23.47
CA VAL A 142 -13.99 -16.81 24.69
C VAL A 142 -15.46 -17.17 24.83
N ASN A 143 -15.75 -18.17 25.68
CA ASN A 143 -17.10 -18.48 26.13
C ASN A 143 -17.53 -17.38 27.09
N VAL A 144 -17.95 -16.22 26.57
CA VAL A 144 -18.51 -15.15 27.39
C VAL A 144 -19.87 -15.65 27.88
N PRO A 145 -20.07 -15.85 29.20
CA PRO A 145 -21.39 -16.19 29.69
C PRO A 145 -22.32 -15.02 29.38
N VAL A 146 -23.30 -15.25 28.50
CA VAL A 146 -24.35 -14.28 28.20
C VAL A 146 -25.16 -14.09 29.49
N LYS A 147 -24.80 -13.09 30.28
CA LYS A 147 -25.59 -12.71 31.45
C LYS A 147 -26.90 -12.15 30.93
N ALA A 148 -27.99 -12.89 31.12
CA ALA A 148 -29.33 -12.45 30.76
C ALA A 148 -29.60 -11.10 31.44
N VAL A 149 -29.62 -10.02 30.66
CA VAL A 149 -29.98 -8.70 31.15
C VAL A 149 -31.51 -8.69 31.25
N SER A 150 -32.04 -8.76 32.47
CA SER A 150 -33.47 -8.55 32.71
C SER A 150 -33.79 -7.08 32.51
N ILE A 151 -34.48 -6.77 31.41
CA ILE A 151 -35.01 -5.43 31.17
C ILE A 151 -36.32 -5.33 31.95
N GLU A 152 -36.29 -4.67 33.09
CA GLU A 152 -37.48 -4.40 33.89
C GLU A 152 -38.20 -3.18 33.28
N TYR A 153 -39.38 -3.42 32.72
CA TYR A 153 -40.19 -2.35 32.16
C TYR A 153 -40.88 -1.60 33.30
N TYR A 154 -40.50 -0.34 33.49
CA TYR A 154 -41.21 0.58 34.37
C TYR A 154 -42.61 0.84 33.79
N LYS A 155 -43.63 0.15 34.32
CA LYS A 155 -45.03 0.51 34.07
C LYS A 155 -45.33 1.78 34.87
N GLY A 156 -45.29 2.92 34.19
CA GLY A 156 -45.83 4.17 34.72
C GLY A 156 -47.31 3.98 35.08
N GLY A 157 -47.64 4.21 36.36
CA GLY A 157 -49.00 4.13 36.88
C GLY A 157 -49.91 5.21 36.31
N MET A 158 -51.19 4.87 36.19
CA MET A 158 -52.30 5.77 35.90
C MET A 158 -52.55 6.73 37.07
#